data_AF-A0A1W9TYA2-F1
#
_entry.id   AF-A0A1W9TYA2-F1
#
_cell.length_a   1.000
_cell.length_b   1.000
_cell.length_c   1.000
_cell.angle_alpha   90.00
_cell.angle_beta   90.00
_cell.angle_gamma   90.00
#
_symmetry.space_group_name_H-M   'P 1'
#
loop_
_entity.id
_entity.type
_entity.pdbx_description
1 polymer ?
#
loop_
_entity_poly.entity_id
_entity_poly.type
_entity_poly.pdbx_seq_one_letter_code
_entity_poly.pdbx_strand_id
1 'polypeptide(L)'
;MLIRRTLEDEPQYSFFISNASASTRLKTLVWLSGLRWAIEQCFEETKSELGMDHYEVRKFTGWHHHMLTCMLAHFFLWHLKIRLGKKSTVYYATAA
;
A
#
# COMPACT_ATOMS: atom_id res chain seq x y z
N MET A 1 -18.39 -1.40 -11.26
CA MET A 1 -17.92 0.00 -11.23
C MET A 1 -18.21 0.57 -9.86
N LEU A 2 -17.23 1.23 -9.22
CA LEU A 2 -17.37 1.94 -7.94
C LEU A 2 -17.24 3.44 -8.20
N ILE A 3 -18.14 4.24 -7.64
CA ILE A 3 -18.12 5.70 -7.73
C ILE A 3 -17.90 6.23 -6.32
N ARG A 4 -16.87 7.06 -6.14
CA ARG A 4 -16.60 7.77 -4.90
C ARG A 4 -16.88 9.26 -5.11
N ARG A 5 -17.59 9.87 -4.16
CA ARG A 5 -17.93 11.29 -4.15
C ARG A 5 -17.33 11.95 -2.91
N THR A 6 -16.77 13.16 -3.04
CA THR A 6 -16.37 13.99 -1.88
C THR A 6 -17.59 14.62 -1.21
N LEU A 7 -17.47 14.93 0.08
CA LEU A 7 -18.57 15.52 0.88
C LEU A 7 -18.57 17.06 0.88
N GLU A 8 -17.69 17.67 0.11
CA GLU A 8 -17.54 19.13 -0.01
C GLU A 8 -18.70 19.76 -0.80
N ASP A 9 -18.87 21.08 -0.68
CA ASP A 9 -19.92 21.85 -1.36
C ASP A 9 -19.83 21.72 -2.89
N GLU A 10 -18.61 21.56 -3.42
CA GLU A 10 -18.34 21.18 -4.81
C GLU A 10 -17.93 19.68 -4.88
N PRO A 11 -18.87 18.77 -5.19
CA PRO A 11 -18.58 17.34 -5.15
C PRO A 11 -17.71 16.89 -6.34
N GLN A 12 -16.57 16.28 -6.03
CA GLN A 12 -15.71 15.62 -7.00
C GLN A 12 -16.01 14.13 -7.05
N TYR A 13 -16.02 13.57 -8.27
CA TYR A 13 -16.30 12.16 -8.51
C TYR A 13 -15.05 11.41 -8.99
N SER A 14 -14.73 10.31 -8.33
CA SER A 14 -13.71 9.35 -8.78
C SER A 14 -14.38 8.05 -9.21
N PHE A 15 -13.99 7.54 -10.38
CA PHE A 15 -14.53 6.31 -10.95
C PHE A 15 -13.50 5.19 -10.89
N PHE A 16 -13.91 4.01 -10.42
CA PHE A 16 -13.06 2.82 -10.32
C PHE A 16 -13.72 1.64 -11.02
N ILE A 17 -12.94 0.93 -11.84
CA ILE A 17 -13.36 -0.32 -12.48
C ILE A 17 -12.97 -1.48 -11.56
N SER A 18 -13.87 -2.44 -11.39
CA SER A 18 -13.64 -3.64 -10.58
C SER A 18 -14.20 -4.85 -11.30
N ASN A 19 -13.42 -5.93 -11.31
CA ASN A 19 -13.81 -7.25 -11.84
C ASN A 19 -14.46 -8.14 -10.76
N ALA A 20 -14.80 -7.58 -9.59
CA ALA A 20 -15.44 -8.33 -8.52
C ALA A 20 -16.87 -8.74 -8.89
N SER A 21 -17.34 -9.86 -8.34
CA SER A 21 -18.73 -10.33 -8.52
C SER A 21 -19.73 -9.23 -8.13
N ALA A 22 -20.87 -9.18 -8.82
CA ALA A 22 -21.98 -8.28 -8.47
C ALA A 22 -22.53 -8.51 -7.06
N SER A 23 -22.35 -9.72 -6.50
CA SER A 23 -22.71 -10.05 -5.11
C SER A 23 -21.72 -9.54 -4.05
N THR A 24 -20.61 -8.93 -4.46
CA THR A 24 -19.59 -8.40 -3.54
C THR A 24 -20.16 -7.24 -2.72
N ARG A 25 -20.00 -7.30 -1.40
CA ARG A 25 -20.49 -6.26 -0.49
C ARG A 25 -19.78 -4.94 -0.79
N LEU A 26 -20.54 -3.85 -0.87
CA LEU A 26 -20.01 -2.49 -1.09
C LEU A 26 -18.92 -2.12 -0.08
N LYS A 27 -19.09 -2.52 1.19
CA LYS A 27 -18.13 -2.26 2.27
C LYS A 27 -16.74 -2.84 1.95
N THR A 28 -16.69 -4.01 1.30
CA THR A 28 -15.44 -4.64 0.85
C THR A 28 -14.80 -3.86 -0.28
N LEU A 29 -15.59 -3.38 -1.26
CA LEU A 29 -15.08 -2.56 -2.35
C LEU A 29 -14.52 -1.22 -1.85
N VAL A 30 -15.18 -0.59 -0.89
CA VAL A 30 -14.70 0.64 -0.24
C VAL A 30 -13.38 0.37 0.49
N TRP A 31 -13.29 -0.71 1.28
CA TRP A 31 -12.06 -1.08 1.97
C TRP A 31 -10.90 -1.34 0.99
N LEU A 32 -11.13 -2.14 -0.06
CA LEU A 32 -10.14 -2.40 -1.12
C LEU A 32 -9.67 -1.11 -1.80
N SER A 33 -10.58 -0.16 -2.04
CA SER A 33 -10.21 1.13 -2.63
C SER A 33 -9.27 1.95 -1.73
N GLY A 34 -9.36 1.76 -0.40
CA GLY A 34 -8.48 2.40 0.58
C GLY A 34 -7.11 1.75 0.69
N LEU A 35 -7.00 0.44 0.45
CA LEU A 35 -5.72 -0.28 0.51
C LEU A 35 -4.69 0.18 -0.52
N ARG A 36 -5.13 0.82 -1.62
CA ARG A 36 -4.23 1.39 -2.64
C ARG A 36 -3.17 2.31 -2.03
N TRP A 37 -3.54 3.06 -0.99
CA TRP A 37 -2.63 3.98 -0.31
C TRP A 37 -1.49 3.26 0.42
N ALA A 38 -1.68 2.01 0.87
CA ALA A 38 -0.63 1.25 1.53
C ALA A 38 0.58 1.00 0.62
N ILE A 39 0.36 0.88 -0.70
CA ILE A 39 1.44 0.74 -1.68
C ILE A 39 2.24 2.05 -1.79
N GLU A 40 1.57 3.19 -1.83
CA GLU A 40 2.23 4.51 -1.86
C GLU A 40 3.06 4.71 -0.60
N GLN A 41 2.51 4.39 0.58
CA GLN A 41 3.24 4.45 1.85
C GLN A 41 4.47 3.53 1.84
N CYS A 42 4.32 2.30 1.35
CA CYS A 42 5.43 1.34 1.25
C CYS A 42 6.57 1.90 0.38
N PHE A 43 6.26 2.45 -0.80
CA PHE A 43 7.28 3.04 -1.66
C PHE A 43 7.95 4.27 -1.04
N GLU A 44 7.19 5.13 -0.38
CA GLU A 44 7.72 6.32 0.28
C GLU A 44 8.69 5.93 1.41
N GLU A 45 8.27 5.02 2.30
CA GLU A 45 9.09 4.53 3.41
C GLU A 45 10.34 3.77 2.91
N THR A 46 10.22 3.02 1.82
CA THR A 46 11.37 2.29 1.26
C THR A 46 12.39 3.24 0.64
N LYS A 47 11.96 4.37 0.06
CA LYS A 47 12.89 5.42 -0.40
C LYS A 47 13.53 6.15 0.78
N SER A 48 12.71 6.69 1.68
CA SER A 48 13.20 7.54 2.77
C SER A 48 14.08 6.79 3.77
N GLU A 49 13.68 5.57 4.17
CA GLU A 49 14.35 4.83 5.26
C GLU A 49 15.34 3.76 4.75
N LEU A 50 15.10 3.19 3.57
CA LEU A 50 15.86 2.03 3.08
C LEU A 50 16.71 2.32 1.85
N GLY A 51 16.76 3.58 1.41
CA GLY A 51 17.61 4.02 0.32
C GLY A 51 17.24 3.39 -1.02
N MET A 52 15.95 3.15 -1.26
CA MET A 52 15.47 2.61 -2.54
C MET A 52 15.89 3.49 -3.74
N ASP A 53 16.03 4.80 -3.52
CA ASP A 53 16.50 5.79 -4.49
C ASP A 53 17.97 6.19 -4.30
N HIS A 54 18.68 5.62 -3.34
CA HIS A 54 20.09 5.86 -3.04
C HIS A 54 21.02 4.76 -3.61
N TYR A 55 20.78 4.32 -4.85
CA TYR A 55 21.65 3.34 -5.52
C TYR A 55 22.49 3.99 -6.63
N GLU A 56 23.72 3.50 -6.80
CA GLU A 56 24.61 3.92 -7.90
C GLU A 56 24.83 2.81 -8.95
N VAL A 57 24.06 1.72 -8.86
CA VAL A 57 24.17 0.58 -9.77
C VAL A 57 23.77 0.95 -11.20
N ARG A 58 24.58 0.51 -12.17
CA ARG A 58 24.40 0.81 -13.61
C ARG A 58 23.89 -0.36 -14.44
N LYS A 59 23.84 -1.57 -13.87
CA LYS A 59 23.35 -2.78 -14.54
C LYS A 59 21.96 -3.13 -14.03
N PHE A 60 21.09 -3.60 -14.92
CA PHE A 60 19.72 -4.02 -14.58
C PHE A 60 19.70 -5.06 -13.44
N THR A 61 20.58 -6.07 -13.49
CA THR A 61 20.65 -7.10 -12.45
C THR A 61 20.98 -6.51 -11.06
N GLY A 62 21.91 -5.55 -11.00
CA GLY A 62 22.26 -4.88 -9.75
C GLY A 62 21.11 -4.03 -9.22
N TRP A 63 20.44 -3.30 -10.11
CA TRP A 63 19.24 -2.53 -9.77
C TRP A 63 18.11 -3.43 -9.26
N HIS A 64 17.86 -4.56 -9.94
CA HIS A 64 16.82 -5.50 -9.57
C HIS A 64 17.08 -6.13 -8.19
N HIS A 65 18.33 -6.54 -7.91
CA HIS A 65 18.70 -7.05 -6.59
C HIS A 65 18.54 -5.98 -5.49
N HIS A 66 18.92 -4.73 -5.77
CA HIS A 66 18.72 -3.61 -4.84
C HIS A 66 17.24 -3.41 -4.51
N MET A 67 16.39 -3.30 -5.54
CA MET A 67 14.95 -3.10 -5.38
C MET A 67 14.30 -4.23 -4.56
N LEU A 68 14.63 -5.49 -4.87
CA LEU A 68 14.13 -6.63 -4.11
C LEU A 68 14.60 -6.62 -2.66
N THR A 69 15.87 -6.28 -2.42
CA THR A 69 16.43 -6.24 -1.07
C THR A 69 15.77 -5.15 -0.22
N CYS A 70 15.57 -3.96 -0.79
CA CYS A 70 14.85 -2.87 -0.13
C CYS A 70 13.39 -3.26 0.20
N MET A 71 12.66 -3.88 -0.73
CA MET A 71 11.29 -4.35 -0.47
C MET A 71 11.22 -5.45 0.61
N LEU A 72 12.16 -6.39 0.61
CA LEU A 72 12.23 -7.45 1.62
C LEU A 72 12.58 -6.88 3.01
N ALA A 73 13.51 -5.93 3.06
CA ALA A 73 13.86 -5.23 4.29
C ALA A 73 12.67 -4.44 4.85
N HIS A 74 11.92 -3.74 3.98
CA HIS A 74 10.70 -3.03 4.36
C HIS A 74 9.67 -3.99 4.97
N PHE A 75 9.38 -5.09 4.28
CA PHE A 75 8.46 -6.12 4.76
C PHE A 75 8.86 -6.65 6.15
N PHE A 76 10.14 -6.97 6.33
CA PHE A 76 10.66 -7.45 7.62
C PHE A 76 10.51 -6.41 8.74
N LEU A 77 10.90 -5.16 8.48
CA LEU A 77 10.82 -4.08 9.45
C LEU A 77 9.37 -3.73 9.81
N TRP A 78 8.47 -3.76 8.83
CA TRP A 78 7.05 -3.54 9.05
C TRP A 78 6.44 -4.64 9.93
N HIS A 79 6.79 -5.91 9.68
CA HIS A 79 6.41 -7.02 10.54
C HIS A 79 6.99 -6.91 11.95
N LEU A 80 8.25 -6.49 12.09
CA LEU A 80 8.85 -6.23 13.41
C LEU A 80 8.13 -5.10 14.14
N LYS A 81 7.80 -4.00 13.45
CA LYS A 81 7.05 -2.87 14.02
C LYS A 81 5.70 -3.31 14.57
N ILE A 82 5.01 -4.22 13.87
CA ILE A 82 3.75 -4.81 14.35
C ILE A 82 3.96 -5.71 15.56
N ARG A 83 4.97 -6.58 15.54
CA ARG A 83 5.24 -7.51 16.65
C ARG A 83 5.73 -6.82 17.92
N LEU A 84 6.55 -5.78 17.77
CA LEU A 84 7.14 -5.02 18.89
C LEU A 84 6.20 -3.90 19.38
N GLY A 85 5.25 -3.48 18.55
CA GLY A 85 4.30 -2.43 18.86
C GLY A 85 3.14 -2.92 19.74
N LYS A 86 3.14 -2.54 21.02
CA LYS A 86 1.95 -2.50 21.89
C LYS A 86 0.81 -1.59 21.39
N LYS A 87 0.98 -0.89 20.25
CA LYS A 87 -0.07 -0.16 19.55
C LYS A 87 -0.52 -0.98 18.35
N SER A 88 -1.44 -1.89 18.62
CA SER A 88 -2.17 -2.61 17.59
C SER A 88 -2.85 -1.58 16.67
N THR A 89 -2.36 -1.44 15.45
CA THR A 89 -3.14 -0.88 14.34
C THR A 89 -4.18 -1.95 13.97
N VAL A 90 -5.18 -2.13 14.84
CA VAL A 90 -6.27 -3.12 14.75
C VAL A 90 -6.95 -3.12 13.37
N TYR A 91 -6.78 -2.08 12.56
CA TYR A 91 -7.36 -1.96 11.23
C TYR A 91 -6.80 -2.92 10.16
N TYR A 92 -5.62 -3.54 10.37
CA TYR A 92 -5.05 -4.51 9.41
C TYR A 92 -5.18 -5.98 9.83
N ALA A 93 -5.57 -6.26 11.08
CA ALA A 93 -5.65 -7.62 11.61
C ALA A 93 -6.81 -8.46 11.05
N THR A 94 -7.69 -7.87 10.24
CA THR A 94 -8.80 -8.60 9.59
C THR A 94 -8.41 -9.23 8.25
N ALA A 95 -7.13 -9.16 7.86
CA ALA A 95 -6.60 -9.69 6.61
C ALA A 95 -5.61 -10.86 6.81
N ALA A 96 -5.89 -11.74 7.78
CA ALA A 96 -5.30 -13.08 7.88
C ALA A 96 -6.43 -14.11 8.08
#